data_AF-A0A2V8R397-F1
#
_entry.id   AF-A0A2V8R397-F1
#
_cell.length_a   1.000
_cell.length_b   1.000
_cell.length_c   1.000
_cell.angle_alpha   90.00
_cell.angle_beta   90.00
_cell.angle_gamma   90.00
#
_symmetry.space_group_name_H-M   'P 1'
#
loop_
_entity.id
_entity.type
_entity.pdbx_description
1 polymer ?
#
loop_
_entity_poly.entity_id
_entity_poly.type
_entity_poly.pdbx_seq_one_letter_code
_entity_poly.pdbx_strand_id
1 'polypeptide(L)'
;MKFARVYTIAFLALLAVPALYAQESHVQRRYVKDTKLTVVTSDALYVINMPTQFMALQLRGRYPDQNQPPKQMPDKISLEFSSYTAQPLYRNDESHRLAVKADEEVLDFGLMSYVALQENGKDTYARDKTSALALRAPIPPDALVRTTHPGKGLTLETMSATNVPLSQITKMANAHQVLMKIGNTVFALTATQMSILREFASSITPANVESLAAARTPTDAATAVPSSVPSDSNNASLDATLRWLKKELPQNSSLKGAGVPARFEAVDFSGCKIKYRMYPALPTVPGGNSRLTYGINEYQLNLADLNPESVRDTGLKDFSMIFFETRDHEPKIKQVVSANDEGHAGRPLDEKQNSSGSFTLSNAEAASQIRAAFVHAIKLCQAQP
;
A
#
# COMPACT_ATOMS: atom_id res chain seq x y z
N MET A 1 65.61 14.58 23.24
CA MET A 1 64.73 15.04 24.34
C MET A 1 63.64 15.90 23.68
N LYS A 2 62.36 15.47 23.62
CA LYS A 2 61.29 15.72 24.63
C LYS A 2 61.03 17.23 24.78
N PHE A 3 59.87 17.89 24.61
CA PHE A 3 58.40 17.66 24.65
C PHE A 3 57.78 18.92 23.93
N ALA A 4 56.73 18.96 23.10
CA ALA A 4 55.31 18.57 23.20
C ALA A 4 54.32 19.77 23.15
N ARG A 5 53.23 19.58 22.36
CA ARG A 5 51.82 20.03 22.61
C ARG A 5 51.49 21.53 22.33
N VAL A 6 50.31 21.97 21.83
CA VAL A 6 48.93 21.45 21.72
C VAL A 6 48.08 22.40 20.83
N TYR A 7 47.17 21.85 20.00
CA TYR A 7 45.83 22.30 19.50
C TYR A 7 45.58 23.79 19.13
N THR A 8 44.87 24.12 18.03
CA THR A 8 43.40 24.04 17.94
C THR A 8 42.93 24.15 16.48
N ILE A 9 42.17 23.15 16.02
CA ILE A 9 41.44 23.17 14.75
C ILE A 9 40.07 23.80 15.04
N ALA A 10 39.82 25.00 14.52
CA ALA A 10 38.47 25.58 14.48
C ALA A 10 37.81 25.19 13.16
N PHE A 11 36.98 24.15 13.22
CA PHE A 11 36.07 23.72 12.16
C PHE A 11 34.91 24.72 12.13
N LEU A 12 34.83 25.56 11.09
CA LEU A 12 33.65 26.37 10.84
C LEU A 12 32.68 25.55 9.98
N ALA A 13 31.55 25.20 10.60
CA ALA A 13 30.37 24.63 9.98
C ALA A 13 29.62 25.67 9.13
N LEU A 14 28.59 25.19 8.41
CA LEU A 14 27.69 25.83 7.43
C LEU A 14 28.25 25.77 6.00
N LEU A 15 27.74 24.93 5.10
CA LEU A 15 26.34 24.78 4.71
C LEU A 15 26.03 23.31 4.35
N ALA A 16 25.33 22.59 5.21
CA ALA A 16 24.66 21.34 4.84
C ALA A 16 23.17 21.63 4.75
N VAL A 17 22.68 21.70 3.51
CA VAL A 17 21.24 21.78 3.19
C VAL A 17 20.58 20.52 3.74
N PRO A 18 19.51 20.61 4.55
CA PRO A 18 18.75 19.42 4.90
C PRO A 18 18.05 18.91 3.64
N ALA A 19 18.48 17.75 3.15
CA ALA A 19 17.75 17.00 2.16
C ALA A 19 16.39 16.62 2.78
N LEU A 20 15.33 17.29 2.33
CA LEU A 20 13.95 16.86 2.53
C LEU A 20 13.82 15.42 2.01
N TYR A 21 13.55 14.47 2.91
CA TYR A 21 13.14 13.13 2.52
C TYR A 21 11.79 13.25 1.81
N ALA A 22 11.81 13.13 0.48
CA ALA A 22 10.61 13.11 -0.34
C ALA A 22 9.80 11.84 -0.03
N GLN A 23 8.52 12.03 0.30
CA GLN A 23 7.51 10.99 0.35
C GLN A 23 7.55 10.19 -0.98
N GLU A 24 7.54 8.86 -0.91
CA GLU A 24 7.47 8.03 -2.12
C GLU A 24 6.25 8.43 -2.94
N SER A 25 6.50 8.69 -4.22
CA SER A 25 5.48 9.19 -5.12
C SER A 25 4.39 8.14 -5.31
N HIS A 26 3.12 8.48 -5.07
CA HIS A 26 1.97 7.61 -5.40
C HIS A 26 1.68 7.56 -6.90
N VAL A 27 2.59 8.12 -7.69
CA VAL A 27 2.46 8.32 -9.11
C VAL A 27 3.74 7.81 -9.79
N GLN A 28 3.61 6.65 -10.40
CA GLN A 28 4.70 6.02 -11.12
C GLN A 28 4.81 6.60 -12.52
N ARG A 29 6.04 6.81 -12.98
CA ARG A 29 6.34 7.26 -14.33
C ARG A 29 7.23 6.25 -15.01
N ARG A 30 6.88 5.88 -16.24
CA ARG A 30 7.66 4.95 -17.05
C ARG A 30 7.76 5.46 -18.48
N TYR A 31 8.98 5.74 -18.92
CA TYR A 31 9.25 6.04 -20.33
C TYR A 31 9.31 4.75 -21.14
N VAL A 32 8.54 4.69 -22.22
CA VAL A 32 8.50 3.57 -23.15
C VAL A 32 9.25 3.97 -24.43
N LYS A 33 10.46 3.44 -24.60
CA LYS A 33 11.37 3.84 -25.68
C LYS A 33 10.78 3.63 -27.08
N ASP A 34 10.07 2.53 -27.28
CA ASP A 34 9.55 2.13 -28.60
C ASP A 34 8.47 3.10 -29.11
N THR A 35 7.66 3.65 -28.20
CA THR A 35 6.60 4.60 -28.54
C THR A 35 7.02 6.05 -28.31
N LYS A 36 8.16 6.28 -27.64
CA LYS A 36 8.65 7.60 -27.20
C LYS A 36 7.64 8.34 -26.32
N LEU A 37 6.89 7.60 -25.52
CA LEU A 37 5.89 8.15 -24.60
C LEU A 37 6.29 7.89 -23.15
N THR A 38 6.07 8.87 -22.29
CA THR A 38 6.04 8.64 -20.84
C THR A 38 4.62 8.28 -20.42
N VAL A 39 4.48 7.16 -19.74
CA VAL A 39 3.23 6.72 -19.11
C VAL A 39 3.31 7.07 -17.63
N VAL A 40 2.25 7.66 -17.12
CA VAL A 40 2.07 8.02 -15.73
C VAL A 40 0.88 7.26 -15.17
N THR A 41 1.04 6.59 -14.04
CA THR A 41 -0.03 5.81 -13.39
C THR A 41 -0.04 6.10 -11.90
N SER A 42 -1.21 6.38 -11.34
CA SER A 42 -1.37 6.41 -9.88
C SER A 42 -1.44 4.99 -9.31
N ASP A 43 -1.27 4.91 -7.99
CA ASP A 43 -1.81 3.78 -7.23
C ASP A 43 -3.32 3.62 -7.45
N ALA A 44 -3.81 2.41 -7.24
CA ALA A 44 -5.24 2.13 -7.27
C ALA A 44 -5.92 2.68 -6.00
N LEU A 45 -6.83 3.63 -6.19
CA LEU A 45 -7.62 4.30 -5.15
C LEU A 45 -8.85 3.45 -4.83
N TYR A 46 -8.95 2.86 -3.64
CA TYR A 46 -10.12 2.07 -3.26
C TYR A 46 -11.28 2.99 -2.89
N VAL A 47 -12.14 3.27 -3.87
CA VAL A 47 -13.21 4.24 -3.76
C VAL A 47 -14.49 3.65 -3.16
N ILE A 48 -14.67 2.33 -3.27
CA ILE A 48 -15.74 1.59 -2.59
C ILE A 48 -15.17 0.28 -2.08
N ASN A 49 -15.37 0.01 -0.80
CA ASN A 49 -15.04 -1.29 -0.22
C ASN A 49 -16.18 -1.75 0.70
N MET A 50 -17.24 -2.31 0.10
CA MET A 50 -18.44 -2.78 0.78
C MET A 50 -18.63 -4.29 0.57
N PRO A 51 -19.38 -4.98 1.45
CA PRO A 51 -19.64 -6.40 1.28
C PRO A 51 -20.41 -6.76 -0.01
N THR A 52 -21.10 -5.82 -0.64
CA THR A 52 -21.85 -6.07 -1.89
C THR A 52 -21.12 -5.55 -3.13
N GLN A 53 -20.10 -4.72 -2.94
CA GLN A 53 -19.39 -4.06 -4.02
C GLN A 53 -18.00 -3.60 -3.57
N PHE A 54 -17.00 -3.97 -4.35
CA PHE A 54 -15.70 -3.32 -4.34
C PHE A 54 -15.54 -2.48 -5.60
N MET A 55 -14.87 -1.34 -5.49
CA MET A 55 -14.45 -0.53 -6.63
C MET A 55 -13.13 0.17 -6.34
N ALA A 56 -12.20 0.06 -7.28
CA ALA A 56 -10.97 0.83 -7.31
C ALA A 56 -10.94 1.75 -8.52
N LEU A 57 -10.29 2.91 -8.37
CA LEU A 57 -10.00 3.89 -9.42
C LEU A 57 -8.49 4.02 -9.59
N GLN A 58 -8.00 3.89 -10.82
CA GLN A 58 -6.62 4.21 -11.17
C GLN A 58 -6.60 5.38 -12.16
N LEU A 59 -5.73 6.36 -11.92
CA LEU A 59 -5.50 7.48 -12.81
C LEU A 59 -4.35 7.14 -13.74
N ARG A 60 -4.53 7.37 -15.04
CA ARG A 60 -3.49 7.11 -16.03
C ARG A 60 -3.38 8.25 -17.02
N GLY A 61 -2.14 8.70 -17.23
CA GLY A 61 -1.79 9.72 -18.21
C GLY A 61 -0.70 9.20 -19.13
N ARG A 62 -0.61 9.77 -20.32
CA ARG A 62 0.57 9.66 -21.18
C ARG A 62 0.85 10.99 -21.86
N TYR A 63 2.13 11.25 -22.07
CA TYR A 63 2.61 12.44 -22.77
C TYR A 63 3.88 12.11 -23.57
N PRO A 64 4.20 12.89 -24.62
CA PRO A 64 5.42 12.70 -25.41
C PRO A 64 6.70 12.97 -24.62
N ASP A 65 7.76 12.25 -24.96
CA ASP A 65 9.12 12.46 -24.47
C ASP A 65 9.32 12.07 -22.99
N GLN A 66 10.56 12.19 -22.50
CA GLN A 66 10.95 11.83 -21.12
C GLN A 66 11.07 13.06 -20.19
N ASN A 67 10.66 14.24 -20.66
CA ASN A 67 10.87 15.49 -19.93
C ASN A 67 10.06 15.54 -18.61
N GLN A 68 10.66 16.14 -17.59
CA GLN A 68 10.04 16.41 -16.30
C GLN A 68 10.37 17.84 -15.83
N PRO A 69 9.35 18.67 -15.53
CA PRO A 69 7.94 18.50 -15.89
C PRO A 69 7.71 18.30 -17.41
N PRO A 70 6.54 17.79 -17.83
CA PRO A 70 6.20 17.67 -19.24
C PRO A 70 6.34 19.01 -19.98
N LYS A 71 6.76 18.97 -21.24
CA LYS A 71 6.79 20.16 -22.11
C LYS A 71 5.53 20.31 -22.95
N GLN A 72 4.83 19.20 -23.17
CA GLN A 72 3.66 19.10 -24.03
C GLN A 72 2.49 18.57 -23.20
N MET A 73 1.29 18.95 -23.60
CA MET A 73 0.06 18.44 -23.00
C MET A 73 0.01 16.90 -23.11
N PRO A 74 -0.61 16.22 -22.13
CA PRO A 74 -0.90 14.80 -22.23
C PRO A 74 -1.70 14.50 -23.49
N ASP A 75 -1.27 13.48 -24.22
CA ASP A 75 -1.98 13.03 -25.42
C ASP A 75 -3.17 12.12 -25.06
N LYS A 76 -3.15 11.51 -23.87
CA LYS A 76 -4.30 10.79 -23.31
C LYS A 76 -4.29 10.79 -21.79
N ILE A 77 -5.46 10.99 -21.21
CA ILE A 77 -5.75 10.77 -19.79
C ILE A 77 -6.96 9.84 -19.67
N SER A 78 -6.90 8.89 -18.76
CA SER A 78 -8.00 7.99 -18.41
C SER A 78 -8.19 7.85 -16.90
N LEU A 79 -9.46 7.71 -16.51
CA LEU A 79 -9.86 7.16 -15.21
C LEU A 79 -10.28 5.72 -15.45
N GLU A 80 -9.56 4.78 -14.86
CA GLU A 80 -9.79 3.35 -15.01
C GLU A 80 -10.36 2.80 -13.72
N PHE A 81 -11.59 2.29 -13.77
CA PHE A 81 -12.26 1.68 -12.64
C PHE A 81 -12.28 0.16 -12.79
N SER A 82 -12.01 -0.53 -11.71
CA SER A 82 -12.26 -1.97 -11.57
C SER A 82 -13.27 -2.17 -10.46
N SER A 83 -14.39 -2.84 -10.75
CA SER A 83 -15.41 -3.16 -9.76
C SER A 83 -15.66 -4.66 -9.70
N TYR A 84 -15.86 -5.16 -8.49
CA TYR A 84 -16.36 -6.51 -8.26
C TYR A 84 -17.67 -6.42 -7.50
N THR A 85 -18.74 -6.93 -8.08
CA THR A 85 -20.07 -6.86 -7.48
C THR A 85 -20.95 -8.02 -7.92
N ALA A 86 -21.90 -8.41 -7.06
CA ALA A 86 -22.96 -9.35 -7.42
C ALA A 86 -24.05 -8.70 -8.28
N GLN A 87 -24.13 -7.36 -8.30
CA GLN A 87 -25.10 -6.58 -9.07
C GLN A 87 -24.34 -5.59 -9.97
N PRO A 88 -23.98 -5.99 -11.21
CA PRO A 88 -23.16 -5.18 -12.10
C PRO A 88 -23.76 -3.79 -12.33
N LEU A 89 -22.95 -2.75 -12.16
CA LEU A 89 -23.36 -1.36 -12.36
C LEU A 89 -23.81 -1.10 -13.80
N TYR A 90 -23.15 -1.69 -14.81
CA TYR A 90 -23.49 -1.45 -16.22
C TYR A 90 -24.94 -1.81 -16.58
N ARG A 91 -25.57 -2.71 -15.81
CA ARG A 91 -26.97 -3.12 -16.06
C ARG A 91 -27.99 -2.08 -15.60
N ASN A 92 -27.61 -1.24 -14.65
CA ASN A 92 -28.50 -0.27 -14.00
C ASN A 92 -28.06 1.18 -14.25
N ASP A 93 -26.95 1.40 -14.96
CA ASP A 93 -26.48 2.71 -15.39
C ASP A 93 -26.92 2.98 -16.84
N GLU A 94 -28.19 3.34 -17.02
CA GLU A 94 -28.75 3.66 -18.35
C GLU A 94 -27.97 4.78 -19.06
N SER A 95 -27.36 5.69 -18.29
CA SER A 95 -26.61 6.81 -18.82
C SER A 95 -25.23 6.41 -19.35
N HIS A 96 -24.61 5.37 -18.75
CA HIS A 96 -23.22 4.99 -18.99
C HIS A 96 -22.26 6.17 -18.82
N ARG A 97 -22.44 7.02 -17.78
CA ARG A 97 -21.66 8.25 -17.59
C ARG A 97 -21.03 8.30 -16.21
N LEU A 98 -19.82 8.83 -16.16
CA LEU A 98 -19.19 9.28 -14.93
C LEU A 98 -19.59 10.74 -14.67
N ALA A 99 -20.40 10.96 -13.65
CA ALA A 99 -20.68 12.31 -13.15
C ALA A 99 -19.74 12.62 -11.98
N VAL A 100 -19.05 13.75 -12.02
CA VAL A 100 -18.15 14.17 -10.96
C VAL A 100 -18.57 15.54 -10.45
N LYS A 101 -18.71 15.71 -9.15
CA LYS A 101 -18.87 17.02 -8.50
C LYS A 101 -17.56 17.37 -7.80
N ALA A 102 -16.94 18.47 -8.20
CA ALA A 102 -15.74 19.02 -7.58
C ALA A 102 -16.15 20.32 -6.87
N ASP A 103 -16.21 20.29 -5.54
CA ASP A 103 -16.88 21.29 -4.71
C ASP A 103 -18.33 21.56 -5.18
N GLU A 104 -18.62 22.73 -5.75
CA GLU A 104 -19.95 23.08 -6.29
C GLU A 104 -20.08 22.88 -7.80
N GLU A 105 -18.98 22.59 -8.51
CA GLU A 105 -18.99 22.43 -9.96
C GLU A 105 -19.27 20.98 -10.37
N VAL A 106 -20.20 20.79 -11.32
CA VAL A 106 -20.44 19.49 -11.94
C VAL A 106 -19.59 19.38 -13.20
N LEU A 107 -18.73 18.37 -13.22
CA LEU A 107 -17.83 18.03 -14.31
C LEU A 107 -18.38 16.83 -15.07
N ASP A 108 -18.43 16.95 -16.39
CA ASP A 108 -18.94 15.92 -17.29
C ASP A 108 -17.80 15.20 -18.01
N PHE A 109 -17.56 13.94 -17.63
CA PHE A 109 -16.48 13.11 -18.18
C PHE A 109 -16.94 12.28 -19.39
N GLY A 110 -18.17 12.50 -19.87
CA GLY A 110 -18.73 11.82 -21.04
C GLY A 110 -19.14 10.37 -20.77
N LEU A 111 -19.17 9.57 -21.84
CA LEU A 111 -19.55 8.16 -21.78
C LEU A 111 -18.38 7.30 -21.26
N MET A 112 -18.71 6.37 -20.37
CA MET A 112 -17.81 5.34 -19.90
C MET A 112 -17.89 4.12 -20.83
N SER A 113 -16.73 3.53 -21.12
CA SER A 113 -16.66 2.20 -21.74
C SER A 113 -16.79 1.15 -20.65
N TYR A 114 -17.61 0.12 -20.87
CA TYR A 114 -17.79 -1.00 -19.95
C TYR A 114 -17.33 -2.31 -20.59
N VAL A 115 -16.61 -3.11 -19.82
CA VAL A 115 -16.37 -4.52 -20.11
C VAL A 115 -16.69 -5.31 -18.84
N ALA A 116 -17.54 -6.33 -18.96
CA ALA A 116 -17.95 -7.15 -17.85
C ALA A 116 -17.55 -8.62 -18.08
N LEU A 117 -16.94 -9.23 -17.07
CA LEU A 117 -16.56 -10.63 -17.03
C LEU A 117 -17.26 -11.27 -15.83
N GLN A 118 -18.13 -12.25 -16.06
CA GLN A 118 -18.74 -13.01 -14.96
C GLN A 118 -17.70 -13.89 -14.29
N GLU A 119 -17.68 -13.94 -12.96
CA GLU A 119 -16.86 -14.86 -12.17
C GLU A 119 -17.61 -16.12 -11.74
N ASN A 120 -17.16 -17.27 -12.25
CA ASN A 120 -17.77 -18.59 -11.99
C ASN A 120 -17.05 -19.41 -10.90
N GLY A 121 -16.23 -18.77 -10.06
CA GLY A 121 -15.50 -19.44 -8.98
C GLY A 121 -14.25 -20.18 -9.47
N LYS A 122 -13.10 -19.77 -8.93
CA LYS A 122 -11.72 -20.12 -9.32
C LYS A 122 -11.40 -19.78 -10.78
N ASP A 123 -10.90 -18.55 -10.94
CA ASP A 123 -10.31 -17.96 -12.15
C ASP A 123 -11.24 -17.91 -13.38
N THR A 124 -11.63 -16.70 -13.78
CA THR A 124 -12.49 -16.51 -14.95
C THR A 124 -11.75 -15.89 -16.12
N TYR A 125 -11.93 -16.56 -17.25
CA TYR A 125 -11.23 -16.38 -18.50
C TYR A 125 -12.08 -15.54 -19.45
N ALA A 126 -11.52 -14.47 -20.02
CA ALA A 126 -11.99 -13.94 -21.29
C ALA A 126 -11.23 -14.67 -22.40
N ARG A 127 -11.90 -15.52 -23.17
CA ARG A 127 -11.32 -16.12 -24.38
C ARG A 127 -11.88 -15.38 -25.59
N ASP A 128 -11.20 -14.32 -26.01
CA ASP A 128 -11.40 -13.83 -27.38
C ASP A 128 -10.86 -14.91 -28.33
N LYS A 129 -11.61 -15.23 -29.40
CA LYS A 129 -11.25 -16.29 -30.35
C LYS A 129 -9.96 -16.00 -31.10
N THR A 130 -9.45 -14.76 -30.99
CA THR A 130 -8.29 -14.24 -31.72
C THR A 130 -7.14 -13.74 -30.85
N SER A 131 -7.22 -13.79 -29.51
CA SER A 131 -6.13 -13.30 -28.65
C SER A 131 -6.01 -14.06 -27.33
N ALA A 132 -4.80 -14.58 -27.06
CA ALA A 132 -4.43 -15.31 -25.84
C ALA A 132 -4.09 -14.37 -24.66
N LEU A 133 -4.90 -13.33 -24.44
CA LEU A 133 -4.71 -12.38 -23.35
C LEU A 133 -5.61 -12.75 -22.17
N ALA A 134 -5.01 -13.38 -21.15
CA ALA A 134 -5.65 -13.60 -19.86
C ALA A 134 -5.51 -12.35 -19.00
N LEU A 135 -6.55 -11.51 -18.92
CA LEU A 135 -6.62 -10.40 -17.96
C LEU A 135 -7.04 -10.92 -16.59
N ARG A 136 -6.06 -11.28 -15.76
CA ARG A 136 -6.29 -11.58 -14.33
C ARG A 136 -6.19 -10.28 -13.55
N ALA A 137 -7.32 -9.64 -13.28
CA ALA A 137 -7.41 -8.68 -12.20
C ALA A 137 -7.83 -9.47 -10.95
N PRO A 138 -6.94 -9.73 -9.98
CA PRO A 138 -7.35 -10.37 -8.73
C PRO A 138 -8.17 -9.39 -7.88
N ILE A 139 -9.28 -9.85 -7.31
CA ILE A 139 -9.99 -9.11 -6.26
C ILE A 139 -9.00 -8.79 -5.14
N PRO A 140 -8.81 -7.51 -4.78
CA PRO A 140 -7.90 -7.14 -3.71
C PRO A 140 -8.21 -7.93 -2.43
N PRO A 141 -7.20 -8.42 -1.69
CA PRO A 141 -7.43 -9.29 -0.55
C PRO A 141 -8.30 -8.67 0.55
N ASP A 142 -8.28 -7.35 0.65
CA ASP A 142 -9.03 -6.51 1.60
C ASP A 142 -10.41 -6.08 1.06
N ALA A 143 -10.78 -6.49 -0.15
CA ALA A 143 -12.10 -6.23 -0.68
C ALA A 143 -13.17 -7.02 0.10
N LEU A 144 -14.06 -6.31 0.80
CA LEU A 144 -15.11 -6.88 1.62
C LEU A 144 -16.05 -7.79 0.82
N VAL A 145 -16.24 -7.51 -0.48
CA VAL A 145 -17.03 -8.36 -1.38
C VAL A 145 -16.51 -9.80 -1.48
N ARG A 146 -15.20 -10.02 -1.27
CA ARG A 146 -14.59 -11.35 -1.25
C ARG A 146 -15.07 -12.20 -0.07
N THR A 147 -15.46 -11.55 1.03
CA THR A 147 -15.88 -12.24 2.26
C THR A 147 -17.31 -12.77 2.18
N THR A 148 -18.20 -12.00 1.56
CA THR A 148 -19.62 -12.33 1.36
C THR A 148 -19.84 -13.16 0.10
N HIS A 149 -19.02 -12.97 -0.92
CA HIS A 149 -19.09 -13.66 -2.19
C HIS A 149 -17.68 -14.16 -2.57
N PRO A 150 -17.27 -15.36 -2.12
CA PRO A 150 -15.92 -15.89 -2.33
C PRO A 150 -15.67 -16.30 -3.79
N GLY A 151 -15.68 -15.33 -4.71
CA GLY A 151 -15.45 -15.47 -6.15
C GLY A 151 -16.56 -16.18 -6.93
N LYS A 152 -17.69 -16.53 -6.29
CA LYS A 152 -18.86 -17.13 -6.96
C LYS A 152 -19.95 -16.08 -7.12
N GLY A 153 -20.40 -15.85 -8.36
CA GLY A 153 -21.51 -14.95 -8.65
C GLY A 153 -21.13 -13.45 -8.60
N LEU A 154 -19.84 -13.13 -8.54
CA LEU A 154 -19.35 -11.78 -8.75
C LEU A 154 -19.14 -11.51 -10.23
N THR A 155 -19.24 -10.26 -10.63
CA THR A 155 -18.86 -9.79 -11.96
C THR A 155 -17.72 -8.81 -11.78
N LEU A 156 -16.62 -9.04 -12.50
CA LEU A 156 -15.59 -8.04 -12.70
C LEU A 156 -16.07 -7.08 -13.79
N GLU A 157 -16.25 -5.82 -13.43
CA GLU A 157 -16.51 -4.73 -14.36
C GLU A 157 -15.24 -3.89 -14.47
N THR A 158 -14.70 -3.78 -15.67
CA THR A 158 -13.73 -2.73 -15.98
C THR A 158 -14.46 -1.61 -16.69
N MET A 159 -14.35 -0.41 -16.14
CA MET A 159 -15.02 0.78 -16.64
C MET A 159 -13.98 1.85 -16.89
N SER A 160 -14.09 2.59 -17.99
CA SER A 160 -13.10 3.64 -18.27
C SER A 160 -13.74 4.88 -18.86
N ALA A 161 -13.38 6.03 -18.28
CA ALA A 161 -13.52 7.32 -18.94
C ALA A 161 -12.19 7.63 -19.62
N THR A 162 -12.21 7.78 -20.94
CA THR A 162 -10.99 8.00 -21.74
C THR A 162 -11.03 9.36 -22.41
N ASN A 163 -9.85 9.89 -22.75
CA ASN A 163 -9.71 11.23 -23.35
C ASN A 163 -10.22 12.34 -22.41
N VAL A 164 -9.99 12.15 -21.11
CA VAL A 164 -10.35 13.11 -20.08
C VAL A 164 -9.55 14.40 -20.31
N PRO A 165 -10.21 15.57 -20.43
CA PRO A 165 -9.48 16.83 -20.55
C PRO A 165 -8.63 17.12 -19.31
N LEU A 166 -7.39 17.56 -19.50
CA LEU A 166 -6.50 17.95 -18.40
C LEU A 166 -7.14 19.02 -17.49
N SER A 167 -7.94 19.92 -18.06
CA SER A 167 -8.67 20.94 -17.31
C SER A 167 -9.65 20.35 -16.28
N GLN A 168 -10.27 19.20 -16.56
CA GLN A 168 -11.15 18.53 -15.61
C GLN A 168 -10.37 17.86 -14.47
N ILE A 169 -9.25 17.21 -14.78
CA ILE A 169 -8.34 16.65 -13.75
C ILE A 169 -7.81 17.76 -12.83
N THR A 170 -7.43 18.89 -13.42
CA THR A 170 -6.94 20.07 -12.71
C THR A 170 -8.00 20.62 -11.76
N LYS A 171 -9.26 20.73 -12.21
CA LYS A 171 -10.39 21.15 -11.37
C LYS A 171 -10.62 20.18 -10.21
N MET A 172 -10.61 18.87 -10.46
CA MET A 172 -10.74 17.89 -9.38
C MET A 172 -9.58 17.98 -8.38
N ALA A 173 -8.33 18.14 -8.84
CA ALA A 173 -7.17 18.25 -7.96
C ALA A 173 -7.23 19.48 -7.04
N ASN A 174 -7.75 20.60 -7.54
CA ASN A 174 -7.88 21.84 -6.79
C ASN A 174 -9.08 21.90 -5.84
N ALA A 175 -10.04 20.99 -5.99
CA ALA A 175 -11.22 20.96 -5.14
C ALA A 175 -10.88 20.54 -3.70
N HIS A 176 -11.70 20.99 -2.75
CA HIS A 176 -11.65 20.53 -1.36
C HIS A 176 -12.28 19.15 -1.24
N GLN A 177 -13.35 18.91 -2.01
CA GLN A 177 -14.06 17.65 -2.06
C GLN A 177 -14.36 17.25 -3.50
N VAL A 178 -14.20 15.96 -3.78
CA VAL A 178 -14.64 15.36 -5.03
C VAL A 178 -15.62 14.23 -4.72
N LEU A 179 -16.81 14.32 -5.30
CA LEU A 179 -17.83 13.27 -5.30
C LEU A 179 -17.93 12.71 -6.71
N MET A 180 -17.97 11.39 -6.83
CA MET A 180 -18.15 10.69 -8.09
C MET A 180 -19.43 9.87 -8.04
N LYS A 181 -20.09 9.77 -9.20
CA LYS A 181 -21.31 8.99 -9.38
C LYS A 181 -21.23 8.17 -10.66
N ILE A 182 -21.50 6.87 -10.53
CA ILE A 182 -21.64 5.91 -11.62
C ILE A 182 -22.98 5.19 -11.39
N GLY A 183 -23.92 5.29 -12.34
CA GLY A 183 -25.30 4.87 -12.12
C GLY A 183 -25.89 5.51 -10.85
N ASN A 184 -26.35 4.68 -9.90
CA ASN A 184 -26.87 5.14 -8.60
C ASN A 184 -25.82 5.16 -7.49
N THR A 185 -24.60 4.71 -7.77
CA THR A 185 -23.54 4.59 -6.76
C THR A 185 -22.78 5.91 -6.67
N VAL A 186 -22.78 6.51 -5.47
CA VAL A 186 -22.07 7.76 -5.17
C VAL A 186 -20.98 7.50 -4.14
N PHE A 187 -19.80 8.03 -4.38
CA PHE A 187 -18.67 7.91 -3.47
C PHE A 187 -17.83 9.20 -3.46
N ALA A 188 -17.22 9.49 -2.30
CA ALA A 188 -16.36 10.64 -2.12
C ALA A 188 -14.90 10.21 -2.16
N LEU A 189 -14.03 11.01 -2.79
CA LEU A 189 -12.60 10.82 -2.64
C LEU A 189 -12.17 11.27 -1.24
N THR A 190 -11.41 10.41 -0.56
CA THR A 190 -10.83 10.73 0.75
C THR A 190 -9.68 11.71 0.61
N ALA A 191 -9.23 12.31 1.72
CA ALA A 191 -8.08 13.23 1.70
C ALA A 191 -6.82 12.61 1.08
N THR A 192 -6.54 11.33 1.37
CA THR A 192 -5.42 10.60 0.77
C THR A 192 -5.60 10.46 -0.74
N GLN A 193 -6.79 10.06 -1.19
CA GLN A 193 -7.09 9.92 -2.62
C GLN A 193 -7.01 11.26 -3.35
N MET A 194 -7.44 12.34 -2.69
CA MET A 194 -7.29 13.72 -3.19
C MET A 194 -5.82 14.14 -3.28
N SER A 195 -4.96 13.72 -2.33
CA SER A 195 -3.52 13.97 -2.40
C SER A 195 -2.89 13.25 -3.61
N ILE A 196 -3.23 11.98 -3.84
CA ILE A 196 -2.75 11.21 -4.98
C ILE A 196 -3.23 11.82 -6.30
N LEU A 197 -4.48 12.29 -6.35
CA LEU A 197 -5.03 13.01 -7.49
C LEU A 197 -4.26 14.31 -7.78
N ARG A 198 -3.89 15.08 -6.75
CA ARG A 198 -3.08 16.31 -6.92
C ARG A 198 -1.68 15.99 -7.42
N GLU A 199 -1.06 14.97 -6.86
CA GLU A 199 0.24 14.50 -7.30
C GLU A 199 0.19 14.05 -8.76
N PHE A 200 -0.85 13.28 -9.13
CA PHE A 200 -1.07 12.84 -10.49
C PHE A 200 -1.27 14.03 -11.43
N ALA A 201 -2.14 14.98 -11.09
CA ALA A 201 -2.35 16.19 -11.88
C ALA A 201 -1.03 16.96 -12.08
N SER A 202 -0.23 17.13 -11.03
CA SER A 202 1.06 17.83 -11.12
C SER A 202 2.05 17.11 -12.06
N SER A 203 2.02 15.78 -12.07
CA SER A 203 2.94 14.95 -12.85
C SER A 203 2.69 14.96 -14.36
N ILE A 204 1.47 15.30 -14.77
CA ILE A 204 1.05 15.33 -16.17
C ILE A 204 0.84 16.77 -16.70
N THR A 205 0.95 17.78 -15.83
CA THR A 205 0.74 19.19 -16.22
C THR A 205 2.04 19.79 -16.77
N PRO A 206 2.01 20.41 -17.97
CA PRO A 206 3.20 21.03 -18.53
C PRO A 206 3.70 22.26 -17.75
N ALA A 207 5.01 22.52 -17.77
CA ALA A 207 5.65 23.60 -17.00
C ALA A 207 5.15 25.02 -17.32
N ASN A 208 4.61 25.22 -18.52
CA ASN A 208 4.15 26.49 -19.09
C ASN A 208 2.64 26.72 -18.94
N VAL A 209 1.93 25.79 -18.30
CA VAL A 209 0.53 25.93 -17.90
C VAL A 209 0.55 26.29 -16.41
N GLU A 210 -0.11 27.38 -16.01
CA GLU A 210 -0.08 27.93 -14.65
C GLU A 210 -0.02 26.82 -13.58
N SER A 211 1.11 26.79 -12.88
CA SER A 211 1.47 25.75 -11.92
C SER A 211 0.45 25.66 -10.78
N LEU A 212 -0.06 24.44 -10.55
CA LEU A 212 -0.90 24.03 -9.41
C LEU A 212 -0.24 24.23 -8.03
N ALA A 213 1.01 24.71 -7.97
CA ALA A 213 1.82 24.78 -6.75
C ALA A 213 1.47 25.92 -5.78
N ALA A 214 0.41 26.71 -6.01
CA ALA A 214 0.01 27.78 -5.09
C ALA A 214 -1.10 27.39 -4.08
N ALA A 215 -1.54 26.14 -4.03
CA ALA A 215 -2.54 25.68 -3.08
C ALA A 215 -1.90 24.99 -1.86
N ARG A 216 -1.53 25.82 -0.87
CA ARG A 216 -1.35 25.53 0.57
C ARG A 216 -0.40 24.37 0.92
N THR A 217 0.75 24.74 1.48
CA THR A 217 1.60 23.88 2.31
C THR A 217 0.76 23.05 3.28
N PRO A 218 0.90 21.70 3.28
CA PRO A 218 0.37 20.89 4.37
C PRO A 218 1.13 21.27 5.64
N THR A 219 0.41 21.73 6.65
CA THR A 219 0.98 21.81 7.99
C THR A 219 1.14 20.37 8.47
N ASP A 220 2.38 19.97 8.69
CA ASP A 220 2.75 18.70 9.32
C ASP A 220 1.96 18.48 10.60
N ALA A 221 1.21 17.39 10.63
CA ALA A 221 0.99 16.62 11.83
C ALA A 221 1.24 15.14 11.51
N ALA A 222 2.40 14.84 10.92
CA ALA A 222 3.03 13.56 11.17
C ALA A 222 3.45 13.60 12.65
N THR A 223 2.89 12.73 13.48
CA THR A 223 3.32 12.59 14.87
C THR A 223 4.81 12.26 14.85
N ALA A 224 5.66 13.19 15.28
CA ALA A 224 7.10 12.97 15.31
C ALA A 224 7.41 11.70 16.12
N VAL A 225 8.16 10.77 15.53
CA VAL A 225 8.57 9.53 16.23
C VAL A 225 9.35 9.93 17.48
N PRO A 226 8.95 9.50 18.69
CA PRO A 226 9.60 9.92 19.93
C PRO A 226 11.10 9.55 19.94
N SER A 227 11.93 10.38 20.56
CA SER A 227 13.38 10.15 20.66
C SER A 227 13.76 8.84 21.38
N SER A 228 12.83 8.26 22.14
CA SER A 228 12.95 6.96 22.81
C SER A 228 12.82 5.76 21.87
N VAL A 229 12.35 5.95 20.63
CA VAL A 229 12.24 4.90 19.62
C VAL A 229 13.59 4.77 18.88
N PRO A 230 14.25 3.59 18.93
CA PRO A 230 15.48 3.35 18.18
C PRO A 230 15.27 3.61 16.68
N SER A 231 16.09 4.45 16.07
CA SER A 231 15.97 4.82 14.66
C SER A 231 17.27 5.42 14.11
N ASP A 232 17.31 5.69 12.80
CA ASP A 232 18.42 6.41 12.17
C ASP A 232 18.67 7.78 12.83
N SER A 233 17.62 8.42 13.37
CA SER A 233 17.71 9.76 13.95
C SER A 233 18.49 9.83 15.27
N ASN A 234 18.54 8.74 16.03
CA ASN A 234 19.24 8.65 17.30
C ASN A 234 20.45 7.69 17.28
N ASN A 235 20.82 7.18 16.09
CA ASN A 235 21.96 6.28 15.89
C ASN A 235 21.97 5.09 16.88
N ALA A 236 20.82 4.48 17.12
CA ALA A 236 20.73 3.34 18.02
C ALA A 236 21.58 2.15 17.51
N SER A 237 22.11 1.33 18.43
CA SER A 237 22.79 0.11 18.03
C SER A 237 21.80 -0.98 17.63
N LEU A 238 22.25 -1.96 16.83
CA LEU A 238 21.41 -3.10 16.42
C LEU A 238 20.87 -3.85 17.64
N ASP A 239 21.73 -4.15 18.61
CA ASP A 239 21.34 -4.83 19.86
C ASP A 239 20.32 -4.07 20.69
N ALA A 240 20.40 -2.73 20.72
CA ALA A 240 19.42 -1.90 21.41
C ALA A 240 18.08 -1.92 20.67
N THR A 241 18.12 -1.81 19.34
CA THR A 241 16.95 -1.83 18.46
C THR A 241 16.20 -3.16 18.53
N LEU A 242 16.92 -4.28 18.46
CA LEU A 242 16.33 -5.62 18.54
C LEU A 242 15.73 -5.93 19.92
N ARG A 243 16.39 -5.50 21.00
CA ARG A 243 15.83 -5.62 22.35
C ARG A 243 14.55 -4.80 22.50
N TRP A 244 14.52 -3.60 21.93
CA TRP A 244 13.33 -2.76 21.94
C TRP A 244 12.20 -3.40 21.13
N LEU A 245 12.46 -3.87 19.90
CA LEU A 245 11.47 -4.56 19.06
C LEU A 245 10.92 -5.82 19.75
N LYS A 246 11.80 -6.64 20.36
CA LYS A 246 11.41 -7.85 21.11
C LYS A 246 10.43 -7.53 22.25
N LYS A 247 10.58 -6.36 22.89
CA LYS A 247 9.73 -5.89 23.98
C LYS A 247 8.41 -5.29 23.47
N GLU A 248 8.46 -4.45 22.45
CA GLU A 248 7.32 -3.64 22.01
C GLU A 248 6.36 -4.37 21.07
N LEU A 249 6.87 -5.28 20.22
CA LEU A 249 6.01 -6.01 19.26
C LEU A 249 4.90 -6.82 19.95
N PRO A 250 5.15 -7.62 21.00
CA PRO A 250 4.08 -8.33 21.71
C PRO A 250 3.06 -7.38 22.36
N GLN A 251 3.53 -6.28 22.97
CA GLN A 251 2.69 -5.32 23.70
C GLN A 251 1.75 -4.54 22.78
N ASN A 252 2.23 -4.26 21.56
CA ASN A 252 1.48 -3.49 20.58
C ASN A 252 0.78 -4.39 19.54
N SER A 253 0.85 -5.71 19.67
CA SER A 253 0.15 -6.61 18.76
C SER A 253 -1.36 -6.47 18.88
N SER A 254 -2.06 -6.43 17.75
CA SER A 254 -3.52 -6.33 17.73
C SER A 254 -4.18 -7.68 17.55
N LEU A 255 -5.15 -7.97 18.41
CA LEU A 255 -6.12 -9.06 18.22
C LEU A 255 -7.18 -8.71 17.18
N LYS A 256 -7.30 -7.43 16.82
CA LYS A 256 -8.15 -6.93 15.73
C LYS A 256 -7.31 -6.92 14.45
N GLY A 257 -7.78 -7.56 13.41
CA GLY A 257 -7.00 -7.76 12.19
C GLY A 257 -7.82 -8.47 11.11
N ALA A 258 -7.28 -8.52 9.90
CA ALA A 258 -7.81 -9.40 8.87
C ALA A 258 -7.47 -10.86 9.22
N GLY A 259 -8.49 -11.75 9.30
CA GLY A 259 -8.30 -13.17 9.60
C GLY A 259 -8.55 -13.53 11.07
N VAL A 260 -7.89 -14.60 11.53
CA VAL A 260 -8.07 -15.12 12.90
C VAL A 260 -7.27 -14.24 13.87
N PRO A 261 -7.90 -13.67 14.92
CA PRO A 261 -7.21 -12.91 15.95
C PRO A 261 -5.98 -13.68 16.44
N ALA A 262 -4.80 -13.05 16.44
CA ALA A 262 -3.57 -13.71 16.84
C ALA A 262 -2.68 -12.83 17.70
N ARG A 263 -2.02 -13.44 18.69
CA ARG A 263 -1.04 -12.82 19.59
C ARG A 263 0.35 -12.99 19.01
N PHE A 264 1.13 -11.91 19.03
CA PHE A 264 2.52 -11.93 18.65
C PHE A 264 3.39 -12.40 19.82
N GLU A 265 4.27 -13.36 19.59
CA GLU A 265 5.33 -13.76 20.52
C GLU A 265 6.69 -13.61 19.85
N ALA A 266 7.58 -12.86 20.47
CA ALA A 266 8.96 -12.75 20.05
C ALA A 266 9.78 -13.93 20.59
N VAL A 267 10.23 -14.83 19.70
CA VAL A 267 10.99 -16.03 20.08
C VAL A 267 12.48 -15.71 20.18
N ASP A 268 13.07 -15.21 19.08
CA ASP A 268 14.48 -14.87 19.00
C ASP A 268 14.71 -13.62 18.15
N PHE A 269 15.48 -12.67 18.67
CA PHE A 269 15.81 -11.40 18.02
C PHE A 269 17.30 -11.16 18.30
N SER A 270 18.16 -11.85 17.55
CA SER A 270 19.60 -11.88 17.77
C SER A 270 20.39 -11.75 16.47
N GLY A 271 21.40 -10.88 16.46
CA GLY A 271 22.10 -10.51 15.23
C GLY A 271 21.13 -10.05 14.15
N CYS A 272 21.25 -10.56 12.93
CA CYS A 272 20.32 -10.22 11.85
C CYS A 272 19.15 -11.19 11.70
N LYS A 273 18.99 -12.15 12.60
CA LYS A 273 17.93 -13.15 12.52
C LYS A 273 16.82 -12.82 13.50
N ILE A 274 15.59 -12.81 12.98
CA ILE A 274 14.39 -12.64 13.78
C ILE A 274 13.51 -13.87 13.60
N LYS A 275 13.00 -14.35 14.73
CA LYS A 275 12.04 -15.43 14.85
C LYS A 275 10.89 -15.00 15.75
N TYR A 276 9.67 -15.14 15.27
CA TYR A 276 8.46 -14.83 16.03
C TYR A 276 7.33 -15.80 15.69
N ARG A 277 6.30 -15.82 16.55
CA ARG A 277 5.11 -16.66 16.39
C ARG A 277 3.85 -15.83 16.46
N MET A 278 2.84 -16.25 15.71
CA MET A 278 1.48 -15.73 15.78
C MET A 278 0.56 -16.83 16.31
N TYR A 279 0.08 -16.68 17.54
CA TYR A 279 -0.84 -17.62 18.20
C TYR A 279 -2.28 -17.20 17.99
N PRO A 280 -3.17 -18.06 17.50
CA PRO A 280 -4.59 -17.74 17.50
C PRO A 280 -5.07 -17.45 18.95
N ALA A 281 -5.79 -16.36 19.14
CA ALA A 281 -6.22 -15.87 20.46
C ALA A 281 -7.43 -16.64 21.02
N LEU A 282 -8.01 -17.55 20.25
CA LEU A 282 -9.06 -18.46 20.70
C LEU A 282 -8.42 -19.77 21.20
N PRO A 283 -8.57 -20.12 22.49
CA PRO A 283 -8.04 -21.37 23.03
C PRO A 283 -8.81 -22.60 22.52
N THR A 284 -10.06 -22.43 22.09
CA THR A 284 -10.93 -23.49 21.58
C THR A 284 -11.90 -22.94 20.53
N VAL A 285 -12.23 -23.76 19.52
CA VAL A 285 -13.32 -23.49 18.57
C VAL A 285 -14.65 -23.68 19.31
N PRO A 286 -15.53 -22.68 19.39
CA PRO A 286 -16.86 -22.86 19.98
C PRO A 286 -17.69 -23.82 19.12
N GLY A 287 -18.15 -24.93 19.70
CA GLY A 287 -18.95 -25.96 19.02
C GLY A 287 -18.11 -27.15 18.56
N GLY A 288 -17.89 -28.10 19.48
CA GLY A 288 -17.25 -29.37 19.20
C GLY A 288 -17.98 -30.15 18.11
N ASN A 289 -17.43 -30.11 16.90
CA ASN A 289 -17.54 -31.09 15.81
C ASN A 289 -16.72 -30.69 14.56
N SER A 290 -16.17 -29.46 14.49
CA SER A 290 -15.26 -29.07 13.41
C SER A 290 -13.79 -29.29 13.78
N ARG A 291 -13.07 -30.10 12.98
CA ARG A 291 -11.60 -30.29 13.01
C ARG A 291 -10.81 -29.04 12.57
N LEU A 292 -11.27 -27.84 12.88
CA LEU A 292 -10.56 -26.60 12.54
C LEU A 292 -9.50 -26.32 13.62
N THR A 293 -8.34 -26.95 13.49
CA THR A 293 -7.16 -26.58 14.28
C THR A 293 -6.61 -25.28 13.69
N TYR A 294 -6.77 -24.14 14.37
CA TYR A 294 -6.08 -22.92 13.98
C TYR A 294 -4.58 -23.12 14.19
N GLY A 295 -3.80 -23.16 13.12
CA GLY A 295 -2.35 -23.41 13.22
C GLY A 295 -1.60 -22.23 13.86
N ILE A 296 -0.51 -22.54 14.57
CA ILE A 296 0.46 -21.54 15.04
C ILE A 296 1.42 -21.26 13.88
N ASN A 297 1.52 -19.99 13.50
CA ASN A 297 2.43 -19.58 12.43
C ASN A 297 3.74 -19.11 13.05
N GLU A 298 4.83 -19.83 12.78
CA GLU A 298 6.18 -19.45 13.13
C GLU A 298 6.88 -18.84 11.92
N TYR A 299 7.40 -17.63 12.08
CA TYR A 299 8.13 -16.91 11.04
C TYR A 299 9.61 -16.82 11.41
N GLN A 300 10.47 -17.07 10.43
CA GLN A 300 11.91 -16.91 10.52
C GLN A 300 12.36 -16.06 9.33
N LEU A 301 13.03 -14.94 9.63
CA LEU A 301 13.53 -14.03 8.62
C LEU A 301 14.92 -13.50 8.99
N ASN A 302 15.71 -13.20 7.96
CA ASN A 302 16.97 -12.49 8.10
C ASN A 302 16.76 -11.05 7.65
N LEU A 303 17.01 -10.10 8.54
CA LEU A 303 16.84 -8.68 8.29
C LEU A 303 17.68 -8.19 7.11
N ALA A 304 18.86 -8.78 6.88
CA ALA A 304 19.72 -8.41 5.76
C ALA A 304 19.08 -8.71 4.39
N ASP A 305 18.15 -9.67 4.33
CA ASP A 305 17.44 -10.07 3.12
C ASP A 305 16.20 -9.21 2.81
N LEU A 306 15.78 -8.32 3.72
CA LEU A 306 14.60 -7.47 3.55
C LEU A 306 14.89 -6.14 2.84
N ASN A 307 13.92 -5.57 2.12
CA ASN A 307 14.01 -4.22 1.58
C ASN A 307 13.51 -3.19 2.61
N PRO A 308 14.36 -2.29 3.13
CA PRO A 308 13.91 -1.26 4.07
C PRO A 308 12.85 -0.32 3.49
N GLU A 309 12.86 -0.08 2.17
CA GLU A 309 11.88 0.78 1.48
C GLU A 309 10.51 0.10 1.35
N SER A 310 10.49 -1.24 1.26
CA SER A 310 9.24 -2.01 1.21
C SER A 310 8.50 -2.04 2.56
N VAL A 311 9.16 -1.62 3.66
CA VAL A 311 8.53 -1.62 4.98
C VAL A 311 7.57 -0.44 5.07
N ARG A 312 6.27 -0.75 5.06
CA ARG A 312 5.19 0.25 5.11
C ARG A 312 4.21 -0.06 6.23
N ASP A 313 3.79 0.98 6.94
CA ASP A 313 2.66 0.91 7.84
C ASP A 313 1.38 1.31 7.11
N THR A 314 0.28 0.64 7.44
CA THR A 314 -1.06 0.98 6.93
C THR A 314 -1.99 1.11 8.12
N GLY A 315 -2.49 2.32 8.34
CA GLY A 315 -3.50 2.58 9.35
C GLY A 315 -4.87 2.15 8.87
N LEU A 316 -5.52 1.24 9.60
CA LEU A 316 -6.92 0.88 9.43
C LEU A 316 -7.71 1.37 10.65
N LYS A 317 -9.04 1.34 10.54
CA LYS A 317 -9.93 1.94 11.55
C LYS A 317 -9.69 1.44 12.98
N ASP A 318 -9.36 0.15 13.13
CA ASP A 318 -9.33 -0.53 14.44
C ASP A 318 -7.98 -1.18 14.78
N PHE A 319 -7.03 -1.12 13.85
CA PHE A 319 -5.69 -1.70 13.96
C PHE A 319 -4.83 -1.11 12.85
N SER A 320 -3.54 -1.36 12.90
CA SER A 320 -2.60 -1.03 11.84
C SER A 320 -1.84 -2.28 11.41
N MET A 321 -1.18 -2.22 10.26
CA MET A 321 -0.37 -3.32 9.76
C MET A 321 1.01 -2.83 9.36
N ILE A 322 2.04 -3.64 9.60
CA ILE A 322 3.34 -3.50 8.95
C ILE A 322 3.43 -4.54 7.85
N PHE A 323 3.74 -4.11 6.63
CA PHE A 323 4.11 -4.97 5.51
C PHE A 323 5.60 -4.84 5.23
N PHE A 324 6.23 -5.91 4.78
CA PHE A 324 7.64 -5.94 4.37
C PHE A 324 7.89 -7.01 3.31
N GLU A 325 8.91 -6.80 2.48
CA GLU A 325 9.29 -7.69 1.39
C GLU A 325 10.79 -7.96 1.37
N THR A 326 11.20 -9.07 0.75
CA THR A 326 12.60 -9.38 0.45
C THR A 326 13.12 -8.46 -0.64
N ARG A 327 14.41 -8.09 -0.56
CA ARG A 327 15.02 -7.11 -1.46
C ARG A 327 15.07 -7.56 -2.92
N ASP A 328 15.18 -8.85 -3.15
CA ASP A 328 15.21 -9.46 -4.48
C ASP A 328 13.87 -10.07 -4.89
N HIS A 329 12.82 -9.89 -4.09
CA HIS A 329 11.51 -10.53 -4.25
C HIS A 329 11.56 -12.08 -4.28
N GLU A 330 12.70 -12.68 -3.89
CA GLU A 330 12.84 -14.12 -3.76
C GLU A 330 12.22 -14.60 -2.44
N PRO A 331 11.65 -15.82 -2.40
CA PRO A 331 10.97 -16.32 -1.22
C PRO A 331 11.99 -16.73 -0.15
N LYS A 332 12.37 -15.83 0.76
CA LYS A 332 13.36 -16.08 1.82
C LYS A 332 12.80 -16.03 3.24
N ILE A 333 11.54 -15.60 3.39
CA ILE A 333 10.86 -15.58 4.68
C ILE A 333 10.27 -16.97 4.90
N LYS A 334 10.84 -17.73 5.84
CA LYS A 334 10.33 -19.06 6.18
C LYS A 334 9.13 -18.93 7.11
N GLN A 335 8.02 -19.55 6.72
CA GLN A 335 6.82 -19.70 7.52
C GLN A 335 6.56 -21.18 7.77
N VAL A 336 6.50 -21.57 9.03
CA VAL A 336 6.09 -22.92 9.45
C VAL A 336 4.72 -22.81 10.11
N VAL A 337 3.75 -23.56 9.60
CA VAL A 337 2.42 -23.69 10.21
C VAL A 337 2.43 -24.96 11.03
N SER A 338 2.32 -24.85 12.34
CA SER A 338 2.23 -26.00 13.25
C SER A 338 0.80 -26.22 13.72
N ALA A 339 0.47 -27.47 14.06
CA ALA A 339 -0.73 -27.77 14.82
C ALA A 339 -0.73 -26.98 16.13
N ASN A 340 -1.92 -26.57 16.57
CA ASN A 340 -2.10 -25.92 17.85
C ASN A 340 -2.59 -26.95 18.86
N ASP A 341 -1.63 -27.52 19.58
CA ASP A 341 -1.86 -28.52 20.62
C ASP A 341 -2.00 -27.77 21.95
N GLU A 342 -3.21 -27.30 22.25
CA GLU A 342 -3.57 -26.58 23.49
C GLU A 342 -2.76 -25.29 23.74
N GLY A 343 -2.44 -24.55 22.67
CA GLY A 343 -1.64 -23.33 22.74
C GLY A 343 -0.14 -23.58 22.52
N HIS A 344 0.27 -24.83 22.34
CA HIS A 344 1.65 -25.18 22.02
C HIS A 344 1.81 -25.53 20.54
N ALA A 345 2.96 -25.14 19.97
CA ALA A 345 3.33 -25.52 18.61
C ALA A 345 3.59 -27.03 18.55
N GLY A 346 2.59 -27.76 18.06
CA GLY A 346 2.63 -29.19 17.84
C GLY A 346 3.38 -29.58 16.56
N ARG A 347 3.01 -30.72 15.97
CA ARG A 347 3.63 -31.18 14.71
C ARG A 347 3.48 -30.14 13.58
N PRO A 348 4.50 -29.94 12.72
CA PRO A 348 4.38 -29.12 11.52
C PRO A 348 3.26 -29.67 10.60
N LEU A 349 2.45 -28.76 10.06
CA LEU A 349 1.39 -29.03 9.09
C LEU A 349 1.77 -28.59 7.68
N ASP A 350 2.47 -27.46 7.58
CA ASP A 350 2.88 -26.85 6.32
C ASP A 350 4.15 -26.04 6.52
N GLU A 351 4.98 -25.94 5.49
CA GLU A 351 6.17 -25.09 5.45
C GLU A 351 6.22 -24.37 4.12
N LYS A 352 6.32 -23.04 4.18
CA LYS A 352 6.36 -22.17 3.00
C LYS A 352 7.53 -21.21 3.09
N GLN A 353 7.98 -20.79 1.93
CA GLN A 353 8.85 -19.64 1.80
C GLN A 353 8.06 -18.53 1.07
N ASN A 354 8.10 -17.33 1.64
CA ASN A 354 7.42 -16.16 1.11
C ASN A 354 8.44 -15.07 0.79
N SER A 355 8.15 -14.26 -0.22
CA SER A 355 8.92 -13.04 -0.52
C SER A 355 8.40 -11.83 0.27
N SER A 356 7.26 -11.95 0.94
CA SER A 356 6.68 -10.89 1.75
C SER A 356 6.07 -11.41 3.05
N GLY A 357 5.89 -10.50 4.01
CA GLY A 357 5.29 -10.77 5.30
C GLY A 357 4.54 -9.56 5.84
N SER A 358 3.75 -9.81 6.88
CA SER A 358 3.08 -8.73 7.62
C SER A 358 2.72 -9.15 9.04
N PHE A 359 2.53 -8.17 9.91
CA PHE A 359 1.92 -8.37 11.23
C PHE A 359 1.05 -7.17 11.61
N THR A 360 0.06 -7.42 12.46
CA THR A 360 -0.95 -6.44 12.89
C THR A 360 -0.58 -5.80 14.23
N LEU A 361 -0.80 -4.49 14.34
CA LEU A 361 -0.52 -3.65 15.49
C LEU A 361 -1.77 -2.91 15.96
N SER A 362 -1.79 -2.50 17.22
CA SER A 362 -2.98 -1.97 17.90
C SER A 362 -3.47 -0.64 17.32
N ASN A 363 -2.58 0.20 16.82
CA ASN A 363 -2.92 1.52 16.28
C ASN A 363 -1.81 2.08 15.37
N ALA A 364 -2.08 3.22 14.74
CA ALA A 364 -1.18 3.90 13.79
C ALA A 364 0.11 4.41 14.45
N GLU A 365 0.05 4.86 15.70
CA GLU A 365 1.22 5.33 16.43
C GLU A 365 2.22 4.18 16.66
N ALA A 366 1.74 3.05 17.19
CA ALA A 366 2.55 1.86 17.36
C ALA A 366 3.15 1.37 16.04
N ALA A 367 2.39 1.44 14.94
CA ALA A 367 2.87 1.07 13.62
C ALA A 367 3.97 2.00 13.10
N SER A 368 3.81 3.32 13.27
CA SER A 368 4.85 4.28 12.90
C SER A 368 6.15 4.05 13.70
N GLN A 369 6.05 3.85 15.02
CA GLN A 369 7.21 3.63 15.88
C GLN A 369 7.92 2.29 15.57
N ILE A 370 7.14 1.21 15.42
CA ILE A 370 7.69 -0.11 15.08
C ILE A 370 8.30 -0.11 13.68
N ARG A 371 7.67 0.56 12.70
CA ARG A 371 8.24 0.73 11.36
C ARG A 371 9.60 1.39 11.43
N ALA A 372 9.73 2.50 12.15
CA ALA A 372 10.99 3.25 12.26
C ALA A 372 12.11 2.36 12.83
N ALA A 373 11.85 1.65 13.93
CA ALA A 373 12.82 0.73 14.53
C ALA A 373 13.14 -0.48 13.64
N PHE A 374 12.15 -1.02 12.94
CA PHE A 374 12.32 -2.17 12.06
C PHE A 374 13.15 -1.82 10.81
N VAL A 375 12.87 -0.69 10.16
CA VAL A 375 13.66 -0.15 9.03
C VAL A 375 15.10 0.09 9.46
N HIS A 376 15.31 0.69 10.63
CA HIS A 376 16.65 0.94 11.16
C HIS A 376 17.44 -0.36 11.39
N ALA A 377 16.81 -1.38 11.97
CA ALA A 377 17.44 -2.70 12.16
C ALA A 377 17.84 -3.36 10.83
N ILE A 378 16.99 -3.27 9.80
CA ILE A 378 17.29 -3.77 8.44
C ILE A 378 18.54 -3.09 7.88
N LYS A 379 18.60 -1.76 7.93
CA LYS A 379 19.75 -1.00 7.41
C LYS A 379 21.05 -1.37 8.13
N LEU A 380 21.02 -1.47 9.46
CA LEU A 380 22.19 -1.88 10.24
C LEU A 380 22.68 -3.28 9.86
N CYS A 381 21.77 -4.21 9.61
CA CYS A 381 22.10 -5.56 9.17
C CYS A 381 22.66 -5.63 7.75
N GLN A 382 22.19 -4.78 6.84
CA GLN A 382 22.73 -4.68 5.48
C GLN A 382 24.11 -4.01 5.43
N ALA A 383 24.46 -3.24 6.45
CA ALA A 383 25.76 -2.60 6.59
C ALA A 383 26.82 -3.49 7.27
N GLN A 384 26.45 -4.66 7.78
CA GLN A 384 27.41 -5.62 8.33
C GLN A 384 28.16 -6.33 7.19
N PRO A 385 29.49 -6.50 7.32
CA PRO A 385 30.34 -7.08 6.27
C PRO A 385 30.14 -8.58 6.04
#